data_AF-A0A2S6FV70-F1
#
_entry.id   AF-A0A2S6FV70-F1
#
_cell.length_a   1.000
_cell.length_b   1.000
_cell.length_c   1.000
_cell.angle_alpha   90.00
_cell.angle_beta   90.00
_cell.angle_gamma   90.00
#
_symmetry.space_group_name_H-M   'P 1'
#
loop_
_entity.id
_entity.type
_entity.pdbx_description
1 polymer ?
#
loop_
_entity_poly.entity_id
_entity_poly.type
_entity_poly.pdbx_seq_one_letter_code
_entity_poly.pdbx_strand_id
1 'polypeptide(L)'
;MGYQRAETFDFLGFTHYCGKSRNGKFRVKRKTSKKKFRAKVKEFNQWVKLIRNKLHIGDIFDLTKQKLNGHYQYYGITDNSYMISQFCLEIKKALFKWLNRRSQRRSFDLDKFKMYMKHNPLPKPKIYVNVYK
;
A
#
# COMPACT_ATOMS: atom_id res chain seq x y z
N MET A 1 18.90 36.32 0.10
CA MET A 1 17.47 36.06 -0.19
C MET A 1 17.20 34.58 -0.04
N GLY A 2 16.39 34.19 0.95
CA GLY A 2 16.11 32.79 1.24
C GLY A 2 15.10 32.23 0.24
N TYR A 3 15.50 31.23 -0.55
CA TYR A 3 14.56 30.49 -1.39
C TYR A 3 13.55 29.78 -0.48
N GLN A 4 12.34 30.35 -0.38
CA GLN A 4 11.20 29.69 0.25
C GLN A 4 11.05 28.30 -0.39
N ARG A 5 10.96 27.24 0.42
CA ARG A 5 10.68 25.90 -0.10
C ARG A 5 9.40 25.99 -0.93
N ALA A 6 9.49 25.68 -2.22
CA ALA A 6 8.34 25.64 -3.09
C ALA A 6 7.20 24.81 -2.45
N GLU A 7 6.00 25.36 -2.48
CA GLU A 7 4.84 24.80 -1.79
C GLU A 7 4.56 23.36 -2.25
N THR A 8 4.27 22.48 -1.30
CA THR A 8 3.81 21.13 -1.60
C THR A 8 2.32 21.17 -1.90
N PHE A 9 1.87 20.50 -2.96
CA PHE A 9 0.45 20.43 -3.29
C PHE A 9 0.01 19.00 -3.62
N ASP A 10 -1.27 18.72 -3.37
CA ASP A 10 -1.88 17.42 -3.68
C ASP A 10 -2.61 17.50 -5.02
N PHE A 11 -2.27 16.61 -5.96
CA PHE A 11 -2.95 16.50 -7.25
C PHE A 11 -2.99 15.04 -7.71
N LEU A 12 -4.12 14.60 -8.27
CA LEU A 12 -4.37 13.20 -8.69
C LEU A 12 -3.98 12.14 -7.64
N GLY A 13 -4.16 12.47 -6.36
CA GLY A 13 -3.84 11.57 -5.25
C GLY A 13 -2.35 11.43 -4.92
N PHE A 14 -1.50 12.29 -5.47
CA PHE A 14 -0.09 12.42 -5.09
C PHE A 14 0.18 13.76 -4.44
N THR A 15 1.04 13.77 -3.42
CA THR A 15 1.70 14.98 -2.95
C THR A 15 2.92 15.22 -3.82
N HIS A 16 2.96 16.38 -4.48
CA HIS A 16 4.07 16.88 -5.27
C HIS A 16 4.95 17.77 -4.39
N TYR A 17 6.26 17.57 -4.45
CA TYR A 17 7.21 18.34 -3.65
C TYR A 17 8.55 18.47 -4.36
N CYS A 18 9.18 19.63 -4.23
CA CYS A 18 10.52 19.84 -4.76
C CYS A 18 11.55 19.05 -3.95
N GLY A 19 12.52 18.47 -4.66
CA GLY A 19 13.63 17.75 -4.05
C GLY A 19 14.77 17.57 -5.04
N LYS A 20 15.74 16.75 -4.65
CA LYS A 20 16.85 16.35 -5.52
C LYS A 20 16.70 14.89 -5.94
N SER A 21 17.15 14.60 -7.15
CA SER A 21 17.41 13.24 -7.63
C SER A 21 18.57 12.61 -6.86
N ARG A 22 18.83 11.31 -7.08
CA ARG A 22 20.02 10.63 -6.53
C ARG A 22 21.33 11.30 -6.95
N ASN A 23 21.35 11.90 -8.15
CA ASN A 23 22.53 12.56 -8.70
C ASN A 23 22.52 14.08 -8.42
N GLY A 24 21.79 14.54 -7.40
CA GLY A 24 21.78 15.94 -6.96
C GLY A 24 20.93 16.91 -7.80
N LYS A 25 20.50 16.54 -9.02
CA LYS A 25 19.67 17.39 -9.88
C LYS A 25 18.31 17.71 -9.24
N PHE A 26 17.89 18.98 -9.29
CA PHE A 26 16.57 19.42 -8.84
C PHE A 26 15.46 18.74 -9.64
N ARG A 27 14.39 18.28 -8.98
CA ARG A 27 13.18 17.75 -9.62
C ARG A 27 11.95 17.77 -8.70
N VAL A 28 10.76 17.69 -9.31
CA VAL A 28 9.48 17.57 -8.60
C VAL A 28 9.18 16.10 -8.29
N LYS A 29 9.43 15.69 -7.04
CA LYS A 29 9.16 14.32 -6.55
C LYS A 29 7.68 14.13 -6.25
N ARG A 30 7.23 12.87 -6.32
CA ARG A 30 5.85 12.48 -6.02
C ARG A 30 5.81 11.41 -4.94
N LYS A 31 4.79 11.47 -4.08
CA LYS A 31 4.44 10.37 -3.18
C LYS A 31 2.92 10.27 -3.04
N THR A 32 2.38 9.10 -2.72
CA THR A 32 0.94 8.95 -2.44
C THR A 32 0.52 9.96 -1.38
N SER A 33 -0.55 10.71 -1.62
CA SER A 33 -1.00 11.72 -0.67
C SER A 33 -1.48 11.05 0.63
N LYS A 34 -1.20 11.70 1.77
CA LYS A 34 -1.59 11.15 3.08
C LYS A 34 -3.09 10.90 3.18
N LYS A 35 -3.90 11.79 2.59
CA LYS A 35 -5.37 11.66 2.54
C LYS A 35 -5.79 10.42 1.78
N LYS A 36 -5.27 10.20 0.56
CA LYS A 36 -5.62 9.02 -0.26
C LYS A 36 -5.09 7.73 0.35
N PHE A 37 -3.88 7.74 0.91
CA PHE A 37 -3.32 6.59 1.62
C PHE A 37 -4.22 6.13 2.77
N ARG A 38 -4.58 7.05 3.68
CA ARG A 38 -5.46 6.76 4.82
C ARG A 38 -6.83 6.26 4.38
N ALA A 39 -7.41 6.91 3.36
CA ALA A 39 -8.70 6.51 2.80
C ALA A 39 -8.67 5.06 2.28
N LYS A 40 -7.67 4.70 1.47
CA LYS A 40 -7.56 3.33 0.94
C LYS A 40 -7.23 2.27 1.98
N VAL A 41 -6.41 2.58 2.99
CA VAL A 41 -6.18 1.65 4.11
C VAL A 41 -7.46 1.44 4.92
N LYS A 42 -8.24 2.50 5.16
CA LYS A 42 -9.54 2.42 5.86
C LYS A 42 -10.55 1.58 5.06
N GLU A 43 -10.67 1.85 3.77
CA GLU A 43 -11.54 1.10 2.85
C GLU A 43 -11.19 -0.40 2.85
N PHE A 44 -9.90 -0.73 2.75
CA PHE A 44 -9.48 -2.13 2.78
C PHE A 44 -9.77 -2.79 4.14
N ASN A 45 -9.52 -2.09 5.25
CA ASN A 45 -9.86 -2.60 6.59
C ASN A 45 -11.35 -2.91 6.72
N GLN A 46 -12.22 -2.01 6.22
CA GLN A 46 -13.66 -2.23 6.22
C GLN A 46 -14.05 -3.38 5.31
N TRP A 47 -13.44 -3.48 4.12
CA TRP A 47 -13.68 -4.58 3.19
C TRP A 47 -13.35 -5.94 3.82
N VAL A 48 -12.13 -6.13 4.38
CA VAL A 48 -11.77 -7.41 5.04
C VAL A 48 -12.71 -7.69 6.20
N LYS A 49 -13.07 -6.68 7.00
CA LYS A 49 -14.08 -6.84 8.06
C LYS A 49 -15.38 -7.43 7.50
N LEU A 50 -15.89 -6.92 6.38
CA LEU A 50 -17.17 -7.39 5.83
C LEU A 50 -17.10 -8.81 5.25
N ILE A 51 -15.98 -9.18 4.61
CA ILE A 51 -15.88 -10.46 3.89
C ILE A 51 -15.29 -11.61 4.71
N ARG A 52 -14.65 -11.34 5.86
CA ARG A 52 -13.89 -12.34 6.63
C ARG A 52 -14.67 -13.61 6.99
N ASN A 53 -16.00 -13.50 7.16
CA ASN A 53 -16.88 -14.62 7.51
C ASN A 53 -17.63 -15.20 6.29
N LYS A 54 -17.50 -14.58 5.11
CA LYS A 54 -18.28 -14.90 3.90
C LYS A 54 -17.49 -15.71 2.87
N LEU A 55 -16.16 -15.64 2.92
CA LEU A 55 -15.27 -16.24 1.92
C LEU A 55 -14.23 -17.13 2.59
N HIS A 56 -13.72 -18.11 1.84
CA HIS A 56 -12.56 -18.89 2.26
C HIS A 56 -11.30 -18.03 2.18
N ILE A 57 -10.29 -18.39 2.98
CA ILE A 57 -9.07 -17.59 3.10
C ILE A 57 -8.31 -17.45 1.77
N GLY A 58 -8.36 -18.48 0.91
CA GLY A 58 -7.79 -18.43 -0.44
C GLY A 58 -8.39 -17.27 -1.25
N ASP A 59 -9.72 -17.23 -1.35
CA ASP A 59 -10.45 -16.19 -2.09
C ASP A 59 -10.18 -14.78 -1.55
N ILE A 60 -10.13 -14.63 -0.21
CA ILE A 60 -9.78 -13.35 0.43
C ILE A 60 -8.39 -12.89 -0.04
N PHE A 61 -7.43 -13.80 -0.10
CA PHE A 61 -6.07 -13.49 -0.55
C PHE A 61 -6.03 -13.19 -2.05
N ASP A 62 -6.77 -13.89 -2.90
CA ASP A 62 -6.79 -13.63 -4.34
C ASP A 62 -7.42 -12.29 -4.67
N LEU A 63 -8.53 -11.94 -4.02
CA LEU A 63 -9.11 -10.59 -4.11
C LEU A 63 -8.16 -9.53 -3.55
N THR A 64 -7.39 -9.86 -2.50
CA THR A 64 -6.36 -8.95 -1.97
C THR A 64 -5.24 -8.72 -2.98
N LYS A 65 -4.77 -9.78 -3.69
CA LYS A 65 -3.77 -9.66 -4.75
C LYS A 65 -4.26 -8.72 -5.85
N GLN A 66 -5.51 -8.85 -6.30
CA GLN A 66 -6.09 -7.96 -7.30
C GLN A 66 -6.12 -6.50 -6.83
N LYS A 67 -6.57 -6.25 -5.59
CA LYS A 67 -6.59 -4.90 -5.00
C LYS A 67 -5.19 -4.28 -4.87
N LEU A 68 -4.20 -5.09 -4.48
CA LEU A 68 -2.80 -4.65 -4.38
C LEU A 68 -2.22 -4.34 -5.76
N ASN A 69 -2.46 -5.19 -6.76
CA ASN A 69 -2.01 -4.97 -8.12
C ASN A 69 -2.56 -3.66 -8.69
N GLY A 70 -3.86 -3.40 -8.55
CA GLY A 70 -4.46 -2.12 -8.98
C GLY A 70 -3.85 -0.92 -8.26
N HIS A 71 -3.59 -1.03 -6.94
CA HIS A 71 -2.92 0.03 -6.20
C HIS A 71 -1.49 0.27 -6.71
N TYR A 72 -0.73 -0.79 -6.97
CA TYR A 72 0.65 -0.67 -7.44
C TYR A 72 0.74 -0.17 -8.88
N GLN A 73 -0.18 -0.54 -9.75
CA GLN A 73 -0.25 -0.02 -11.11
C GLN A 73 -0.44 1.50 -11.13
N TYR A 74 -1.29 2.03 -10.24
CA TYR A 74 -1.54 3.46 -10.15
C TYR A 74 -0.45 4.23 -9.38
N TYR A 75 -0.10 3.76 -8.18
CA TYR A 75 0.81 4.47 -7.28
C TYR A 75 2.28 4.07 -7.46
N GLY A 76 2.60 3.05 -8.25
CA GLY A 76 3.95 2.57 -8.50
C GLY A 76 4.70 3.46 -9.48
N ILE A 77 4.96 4.71 -9.10
CA ILE A 77 5.74 5.67 -9.88
C ILE A 77 7.08 5.97 -9.21
N THR A 78 8.04 6.50 -9.98
CA THR A 78 9.32 7.00 -9.43
C THR A 78 9.08 7.91 -8.21
N ASP A 79 9.94 7.78 -7.19
CA ASP A 79 9.89 8.48 -5.89
C ASP A 79 8.84 7.96 -4.89
N ASN A 80 7.96 7.04 -5.28
CA ASN A 80 6.86 6.56 -4.42
C ASN A 80 7.02 5.14 -3.85
N SER A 81 8.20 4.51 -4.02
CA SER A 81 8.45 3.12 -3.57
C SER A 81 8.20 2.91 -2.08
N TYR A 82 8.53 3.90 -1.25
CA TYR A 82 8.30 3.84 0.19
C TYR A 82 6.81 3.73 0.51
N MET A 83 5.95 4.57 -0.09
CA MET A 83 4.53 4.60 0.25
C MET A 83 3.80 3.32 -0.19
N ILE A 84 4.12 2.78 -1.37
CA ILE A 84 3.52 1.50 -1.82
C ILE A 84 3.96 0.32 -0.94
N SER A 85 5.16 0.39 -0.36
CA SER A 85 5.67 -0.60 0.60
C SER A 85 4.94 -0.51 1.94
N GLN A 86 4.73 0.72 2.43
CA GLN A 86 3.91 0.98 3.62
C GLN A 86 2.46 0.53 3.41
N PHE A 87 1.91 0.74 2.20
CA PHE A 87 0.57 0.25 1.87
C PHE A 87 0.50 -1.28 1.99
N CYS A 88 1.45 -2.00 1.39
CA CYS A 88 1.56 -3.47 1.52
C CYS A 88 1.56 -3.92 2.99
N LEU A 89 2.33 -3.22 3.84
CA LEU A 89 2.43 -3.52 5.26
C LEU A 89 1.09 -3.34 5.99
N GLU A 90 0.40 -2.23 5.75
CA GLU A 90 -0.92 -1.96 6.36
C GLU A 90 -1.98 -2.98 5.92
N ILE A 91 -1.91 -3.43 4.67
CA ILE A 91 -2.77 -4.49 4.14
C ILE A 91 -2.52 -5.82 4.86
N LYS A 92 -1.25 -6.21 5.07
CA LYS A 92 -0.89 -7.42 5.83
C LYS A 92 -1.38 -7.34 7.28
N LYS A 93 -1.23 -6.19 7.94
CA LYS A 93 -1.74 -5.96 9.30
C LYS A 93 -3.27 -6.09 9.36
N ALA A 94 -3.99 -5.52 8.39
CA ALA A 94 -5.44 -5.62 8.32
C ALA A 94 -5.92 -7.07 8.14
N LEU A 95 -5.28 -7.82 7.23
CA LEU A 95 -5.55 -9.25 7.05
C LEU A 95 -5.33 -10.03 8.36
N PHE A 96 -4.15 -9.91 8.96
CA PHE A 96 -3.83 -10.61 10.21
C PHE A 96 -4.84 -10.30 11.31
N LYS A 97 -5.21 -9.02 11.47
CA LYS A 97 -6.19 -8.56 12.46
C LYS A 97 -7.56 -9.18 12.24
N TRP A 98 -8.10 -9.12 11.03
CA TRP A 98 -9.49 -9.51 10.77
C TRP A 98 -9.66 -11.02 10.60
N LEU A 99 -8.69 -11.74 10.02
CA LEU A 99 -8.74 -13.20 9.92
C LEU A 99 -8.67 -13.88 11.31
N ASN A 100 -8.03 -13.23 12.28
CA ASN A 100 -8.04 -13.64 13.68
C ASN A 100 -9.30 -13.24 14.47
N ARG A 101 -10.20 -12.47 13.85
CA ARG A 101 -11.50 -12.05 14.44
C ARG A 101 -12.68 -12.67 13.68
N ARG A 102 -12.44 -13.83 13.06
CA ARG A 102 -13.43 -14.60 12.29
C ARG A 102 -14.19 -15.59 13.17
N SER A 103 -13.53 -16.18 14.16
CA SER A 103 -14.11 -17.20 15.04
C SER A 103 -13.71 -16.95 16.50
N GLN A 104 -14.29 -17.73 17.42
CA GLN A 104 -13.91 -17.71 18.85
C GLN A 104 -12.45 -18.15 19.08
N ARG A 105 -11.85 -18.89 18.14
CA ARG A 105 -10.43 -19.27 18.15
C ARG A 105 -9.62 -18.42 17.16
N ARG A 106 -8.38 -18.08 17.53
CA ARG A 106 -7.45 -17.39 16.63
C ARG A 106 -7.02 -18.34 15.51
N SER A 107 -7.24 -17.93 14.26
CA SER A 107 -6.84 -18.69 13.07
C SER A 107 -5.32 -18.71 12.87
N PHE A 108 -4.63 -17.65 13.29
CA PHE A 108 -3.20 -17.42 13.07
C PHE A 108 -2.50 -16.86 14.30
N ASP A 109 -1.39 -17.48 14.68
CA ASP A 109 -0.27 -16.75 15.27
C ASP A 109 0.59 -16.09 14.17
N LEU A 110 1.59 -15.31 14.56
CA LEU A 110 2.44 -14.60 13.60
C LEU A 110 3.21 -15.54 12.68
N ASP A 111 3.65 -16.69 13.17
CA ASP A 111 4.52 -17.59 12.39
C ASP A 111 3.72 -18.43 11.41
N LYS A 112 2.52 -18.91 11.79
CA LYS A 112 1.55 -19.48 10.86
C LYS A 112 1.13 -18.48 9.81
N PHE A 113 0.94 -17.21 10.16
CA PHE A 113 0.60 -16.18 9.18
C PHE A 113 1.76 -15.93 8.19
N LYS A 114 3.01 -15.86 8.68
CA LYS A 114 4.20 -15.77 7.82
C LYS A 114 4.34 -17.00 6.91
N MET A 115 4.12 -18.20 7.46
CA MET A 115 4.17 -19.46 6.70
C MET A 115 3.09 -19.47 5.61
N TYR A 116 1.86 -19.09 5.94
CA TYR A 116 0.79 -18.96 4.95
C TYR A 116 1.15 -17.94 3.86
N MET A 117 1.69 -16.77 4.22
CA MET A 117 2.18 -15.78 3.24
C MET A 117 3.37 -16.28 2.40
N LYS A 118 4.13 -17.26 2.86
CA LYS A 118 5.21 -17.88 2.08
C LYS A 118 4.64 -18.78 0.97
N HIS A 119 3.59 -19.54 1.27
CA HIS A 119 2.91 -20.40 0.30
C HIS A 119 1.92 -19.65 -0.59
N ASN A 120 1.30 -18.59 -0.06
CA ASN A 120 0.34 -17.74 -0.79
C ASN A 120 0.79 -16.27 -0.75
N PRO A 121 1.86 -15.91 -1.49
CA PRO A 121 2.45 -14.59 -1.40
C PRO A 121 1.54 -13.51 -2.00
N LEU A 122 1.46 -12.39 -1.29
CA LEU A 122 0.90 -11.16 -1.84
C LEU A 122 1.88 -10.54 -2.86
N PRO A 123 1.38 -9.78 -3.86
CA PRO A 123 2.25 -9.18 -4.87
C PRO A 123 3.21 -8.21 -4.19
N LYS A 124 4.46 -8.19 -4.67
CA LYS A 124 5.48 -7.29 -4.12
C LYS A 124 5.27 -5.88 -4.67
N PRO A 125 5.42 -4.83 -3.83
CA PRO A 125 5.37 -3.46 -4.32
C PRO A 125 6.50 -3.22 -5.34
N LYS A 126 6.14 -2.70 -6.52
CA LYS A 126 7.07 -2.43 -7.63
C LYS A 126 6.76 -1.06 -8.24
N ILE A 127 7.80 -0.41 -8.77
CA ILE A 127 7.64 0.78 -9.63
C ILE A 127 7.33 0.31 -11.06
N TYR A 128 6.20 0.76 -11.59
CA TYR A 128 5.71 0.48 -12.94
C TYR A 128 6.06 1.59 -13.92
N VAL A 129 6.01 2.86 -13.48
CA VAL A 129 6.21 4.02 -14.37
C VAL A 129 7.37 4.87 -13.87
N ASN A 130 8.29 5.20 -14.80
CA ASN A 130 9.31 6.21 -14.55
C ASN A 130 8.89 7.56 -15.14
N VAL A 131 8.63 8.53 -14.27
CA VAL A 131 8.13 9.87 -14.65
C VAL A 131 9.22 10.81 -15.19
N TYR A 132 10.47 10.35 -15.26
CA TYR A 132 11.60 11.17 -15.77
C TYR A 132 12.44 10.41 -16.80
N LYS A 133 11.86 9.42 -17.48
CA LYS A 133 12.46 8.86 -18.70
C LYS A 133 12.26 9.83 -19.85
#